data_AF-A0A2N3D257-F1
#
_entry.id   AF-A0A2N3D257-F1
#
_cell.length_a   1.000
_cell.length_b   1.000
_cell.length_c   1.000
_cell.angle_alpha   90.00
_cell.angle_beta   90.00
_cell.angle_gamma   90.00
#
_symmetry.space_group_name_H-M   'P 1'
#
loop_
_entity.id
_entity.type
_entity.pdbx_description
1 polymer ?
#
loop_
_entity_poly.entity_id
_entity_poly.type
_entity_poly.pdbx_seq_one_letter_code
_entity_poly.pdbx_strand_id
1 'polypeptide(L)' 'MTMLPTHPAIRPLAIGPVTVADPVVLAPMTGVTDMPFRTLVRRYGSGLNVTE' A
#
# COMPACT_ATOMS: atom_id res chain seq x y z
N MET A 1 -23.53 3.84 20.20
CA MET A 1 -22.41 3.01 19.70
C MET A 1 -22.48 3.03 18.18
N THR A 2 -21.60 3.77 17.52
CA THR A 2 -21.60 3.88 16.06
C THR A 2 -21.03 2.59 15.48
N MET A 3 -21.82 1.87 14.68
CA MET A 3 -21.31 0.71 13.94
C MET A 3 -20.29 1.22 12.91
N LEU A 4 -19.05 0.74 13.02
CA LEU A 4 -18.06 0.95 11.98
C LEU A 4 -18.50 0.16 10.73
N PRO A 5 -18.36 0.74 9.53
CA PRO A 5 -18.67 0.01 8.31
C PRO A 5 -17.82 -1.26 8.24
N THR A 6 -18.43 -2.40 7.94
CA THR A 6 -17.71 -3.64 7.66
C THR A 6 -16.86 -3.40 6.42
N HIS A 7 -15.55 -3.29 6.59
CA HIS A 7 -14.63 -3.15 5.46
C HIS A 7 -14.77 -4.38 4.55
N PRO A 8 -14.99 -4.19 3.24
CA PRO A 8 -15.01 -5.32 2.32
C PRO A 8 -13.66 -6.04 2.40
N ALA A 9 -13.71 -7.38 2.31
CA ALA A 9 -12.50 -8.18 2.26
C ALA A 9 -11.62 -7.69 1.09
N ILE A 10 -10.44 -7.21 1.43
CA ILE A 10 -9.49 -6.64 0.49
C ILE A 10 -8.88 -7.78 -0.32
N ARG A 11 -9.08 -7.78 -1.64
CA ARG A 11 -8.57 -8.82 -2.57
C ARG A 11 -7.23 -8.41 -3.18
N PRO A 12 -6.31 -9.35 -3.46
CA PRO A 12 -5.06 -9.05 -4.16
C PRO A 12 -5.26 -8.25 -5.46
N LEU A 13 -4.35 -7.32 -5.74
CA LEU A 13 -4.39 -6.46 -6.93
C LEU A 13 -3.52 -7.03 -8.04
N ALA A 14 -4.08 -7.26 -9.22
CA ALA A 14 -3.34 -7.66 -10.42
C ALA A 14 -2.95 -6.44 -11.26
N ILE A 15 -1.66 -6.28 -11.56
CA ILE A 15 -1.08 -5.24 -12.42
C ILE A 15 -0.31 -5.94 -13.54
N GLY A 16 -0.97 -6.18 -14.68
CA GLY A 16 -0.40 -6.97 -15.76
C GLY A 16 0.04 -8.36 -15.25
N PRO A 17 1.31 -8.77 -15.43
CA PRO A 17 1.81 -10.05 -14.94
C PRO A 17 2.13 -10.07 -13.43
N VAL A 18 2.02 -8.96 -12.71
CA VAL A 18 2.38 -8.84 -11.29
C VAL A 18 1.14 -8.91 -10.43
N THR A 19 1.17 -9.71 -9.35
CA THR A 19 0.13 -9.73 -8.32
C THR A 19 0.67 -9.12 -7.03
N VAL A 20 -0.03 -8.11 -6.53
CA VAL A 20 0.23 -7.46 -5.24
C VAL A 20 -0.70 -8.11 -4.21
N ALA A 21 -0.14 -8.94 -3.33
CA ALA A 21 -0.90 -9.67 -2.31
C ALA A 21 -1.64 -8.72 -1.37
N ASP A 22 -0.95 -7.67 -0.92
CA ASP A 22 -1.50 -6.57 -0.12
C ASP A 22 -1.76 -5.37 -1.04
N PRO A 23 -3.00 -5.11 -1.47
CA PRO A 23 -3.31 -4.10 -2.49
C PRO A 23 -3.29 -2.66 -1.93
N VAL A 24 -2.27 -2.35 -1.11
CA VAL A 24 -1.97 -1.03 -0.56
C VAL A 24 -0.65 -0.57 -1.18
N VAL A 25 -0.72 0.50 -1.97
CA VAL A 25 0.43 1.01 -2.73
C VAL A 25 0.86 2.36 -2.17
N LEU A 26 2.16 2.52 -1.93
CA LEU A 26 2.74 3.81 -1.61
C LEU A 26 3.02 4.58 -2.91
N ALA A 27 2.23 5.63 -3.15
CA ALA A 27 2.37 6.52 -4.29
C ALA A 27 3.65 7.38 -4.20
N PRO A 28 4.25 7.77 -5.34
CA PRO A 28 5.37 8.70 -5.36
C PRO A 28 4.91 10.10 -4.93
N MET A 29 5.68 10.72 -4.03
CA MET A 29 5.47 12.08 -3.53
C MET A 29 6.84 12.69 -3.25
N THR A 30 7.21 13.72 -4.02
CA THR A 30 8.51 14.39 -3.99
C THR A 30 8.88 14.86 -2.59
N GLY A 31 10.07 14.46 -2.12
CA GLY A 31 10.59 14.81 -0.80
C GLY A 31 9.85 14.16 0.39
N VAL A 32 8.91 13.24 0.13
CA VAL A 32 8.21 12.47 1.17
C VAL A 32 8.52 10.98 1.04
N THR A 33 8.50 10.45 -0.18
CA THR A 33 8.65 9.01 -0.46
C THR A 33 10.11 8.57 -0.51
N ASP A 34 10.92 9.02 0.45
CA ASP A 34 12.34 8.66 0.57
C ASP A 34 12.55 7.23 1.13
N MET A 35 13.79 6.74 1.06
CA MET A 35 14.17 5.40 1.54
C MET A 35 13.71 5.07 2.99
N PRO A 36 13.93 5.92 4.01
CA PRO A 36 13.47 5.63 5.37
C PRO A 36 11.94 5.55 5.47
N PHE A 37 11.23 6.44 4.77
CA PHE A 37 9.77 6.46 4.76
C PHE A 37 9.19 5.20 4.11
N ARG A 38 9.73 4.79 2.96
CA ARG A 38 9.35 3.57 2.25
C ARG A 38 9.62 2.31 3.09
N THR A 39 10.71 2.30 3.84
CA THR A 39 11.07 1.19 4.74
C THR A 39 10.09 1.10 5.92
N LEU A 40 9.70 2.25 6.47
CA LEU A 40 8.70 2.32 7.54
C LEU A 40 7.34 1.82 7.05
N VAL A 41 6.84 2.37 5.94
CA VAL A 41 5.52 2.07 5.38
C VAL A 41 5.37 0.60 4.96
N ARG A 42 6.46 -0.06 4.55
CA ARG A 42 6.47 -1.51 4.31
C ARG A 42 6.10 -2.33 5.54
N ARG A 43 6.52 -1.92 6.73
CA ARG A 43 6.19 -2.61 7.99
C ARG A 43 4.71 -2.48 8.35
N TYR A 44 4.00 -1.53 7.73
CA TYR A 44 2.57 -1.29 7.90
C TYR A 44 1.71 -1.93 6.79
N GLY A 45 2.30 -2.75 5.91
CA GLY A 45 1.54 -3.53 4.92
C GLY A 45 1.42 -2.90 3.53
N SER A 46 2.36 -2.03 3.13
CA SER A 46 2.43 -1.62 1.72
C SER A 46 3.01 -2.73 0.86
N GLY A 47 2.16 -3.29 -0.02
CA GLY A 47 2.52 -4.37 -0.94
C GLY A 47 3.32 -3.91 -2.16
N LEU A 48 3.32 -2.61 -2.47
CA LEU A 48 4.11 -2.04 -3.56
C LEU A 48 4.59 -0.63 -3.21
N ASN A 49 5.91 -0.40 -3.36
CA ASN A 49 6.54 0.89 -3.10
C ASN A 49 7.12 1.48 -4.39
N VAL A 50 6.66 2.67 -4.78
CA VAL A 50 7.18 3.41 -5.93
C VAL A 50 8.37 4.31 -5.51
N THR A 51 9.26 4.62 -6.44
CA THR A 51 10.30 5.67 -6.32
C THR A 51 10.05 6.73 -7.38
N GLU A 52 10.45 7.98 -7.12
CA GLU A 52 10.80 8.92 -8.19
C GLU A 52 12.12 8.52 -8.86
#